data_AF-R2NXF2-F1
#
_entry.id   AF-R2NXF2-F1
#
_cell.length_a   1.000
_cell.length_b   1.000
_cell.length_c   1.000
_cell.angle_alpha   90.00
_cell.angle_beta   90.00
_cell.angle_gamma   90.00
#
_symmetry.space_group_name_H-M   'P 1'
#
loop_
_entity.id
_entity.type
_entity.pdbx_description
1 polymer ?
#
loop_
_entity_poly.entity_id
_entity_poly.type
_entity_poly.pdbx_seq_one_letter_code
_entity_poly.pdbx_strand_id
1 'polypeptide(L)'
;MFRLKVAFRKLRLQRKQLKNLRTDKNHARYSEQQEVLRLLLGHPSVLFSTERKDTSSNHLYKYVNGLLVTAKNDKMYRYTLRLLENE
;
A
#
# COMPACT_ATOMS: atom_id res chain seq x y z
N MET A 1 -17.92 -4.31 1.19
CA MET A 1 -16.79 -4.24 0.24
C MET A 1 -16.02 -5.56 0.28
N PHE A 2 -15.78 -6.20 -0.86
CA PHE A 2 -15.12 -7.52 -0.89
C PHE A 2 -13.66 -7.43 -0.40
N ARG A 3 -13.32 -8.20 0.66
CA ARG A 3 -11.96 -8.24 1.25
C ARG A 3 -10.88 -8.56 0.22
N LEU A 4 -11.19 -9.46 -0.73
CA LEU A 4 -10.31 -9.81 -1.84
C LEU A 4 -10.00 -8.59 -2.73
N LYS A 5 -11.03 -7.81 -3.10
CA LYS A 5 -10.87 -6.58 -3.90
C LYS A 5 -9.95 -5.59 -3.18
N VAL A 6 -10.11 -5.39 -1.88
CA VAL A 6 -9.25 -4.51 -1.07
C VAL A 6 -7.80 -5.00 -1.07
N ALA A 7 -7.59 -6.29 -0.82
CA ALA A 7 -6.26 -6.91 -0.81
C ALA A 7 -5.53 -6.72 -2.15
N PHE A 8 -6.19 -7.05 -3.27
CA PHE A 8 -5.62 -6.85 -4.61
C PHE A 8 -5.26 -5.39 -4.88
N ARG A 9 -6.12 -4.46 -4.46
CA ARG A 9 -5.86 -3.02 -4.61
C ARG A 9 -4.67 -2.55 -3.79
N LYS A 10 -4.55 -2.97 -2.52
CA LYS A 10 -3.38 -2.64 -1.68
C LYS A 10 -2.09 -3.13 -2.33
N LEU A 11 -2.05 -4.38 -2.80
CA LEU A 11 -0.87 -4.93 -3.48
C LEU A 11 -0.54 -4.20 -4.77
N ARG A 12 -1.53 -3.88 -5.60
CA ARG A 12 -1.31 -3.16 -6.86
C ARG A 12 -0.76 -1.75 -6.60
N LEU A 13 -1.35 -1.03 -5.65
CA LEU A 13 -0.86 0.30 -5.25
C LEU A 13 0.59 0.21 -4.73
N GLN A 14 0.87 -0.73 -3.82
CA GLN A 14 2.20 -0.88 -3.23
C GLN A 14 3.27 -1.21 -4.28
N ARG A 15 2.96 -2.11 -5.22
CA ARG A 15 3.87 -2.46 -6.32
C ARG A 15 4.18 -1.27 -7.23
N LYS A 16 3.17 -0.44 -7.52
CA LYS A 16 3.35 0.78 -8.33
C LYS A 16 4.20 1.81 -7.61
N GLN A 17 3.92 2.07 -6.33
CA GLN A 17 4.75 2.97 -5.50
C GLN A 17 6.21 2.53 -5.47
N LEU A 18 6.48 1.23 -5.30
CA LEU A 18 7.83 0.69 -5.37
C LEU A 18 8.49 0.85 -6.74
N LYS A 19 7.73 0.68 -7.83
CA LYS A 19 8.27 0.88 -9.18
C LYS A 19 8.72 2.33 -9.38
N ASN A 20 7.91 3.30 -8.96
CA ASN A 20 8.24 4.73 -9.13
C ASN A 20 9.42 5.12 -8.24
N LEU A 21 9.44 4.66 -6.99
CA LEU A 21 10.55 4.93 -6.07
C LEU A 21 11.86 4.25 -6.44
N ARG A 22 11.84 3.18 -7.26
CA ARG A 22 13.07 2.56 -7.78
C ARG A 22 13.81 3.49 -8.74
N THR A 23 13.08 4.34 -9.45
CA THR A 23 13.65 5.33 -10.38
C THR A 23 14.18 6.56 -9.63
N ASP A 24 13.66 6.81 -8.43
CA ASP A 24 14.03 7.93 -7.57
C ASP A 24 15.26 7.58 -6.69
N LYS A 25 16.13 8.56 -6.40
CA LYS A 25 17.39 8.35 -5.64
C LYS A 25 17.17 8.16 -4.14
N ASN A 26 15.93 8.04 -3.69
CA ASN A 26 15.54 8.11 -2.29
C ASN A 26 15.55 6.72 -1.61
N HIS A 27 16.76 6.19 -1.37
CA HIS A 27 17.01 4.83 -0.88
C HIS A 27 16.27 4.47 0.41
N ALA A 28 16.19 5.37 1.39
CA ALA A 28 15.53 5.11 2.66
C ALA A 28 14.02 4.86 2.49
N ARG A 29 13.35 5.73 1.73
CA ARG A 29 11.92 5.60 1.43
C ARG A 29 11.63 4.35 0.62
N TYR A 30 12.50 4.00 -0.32
CA TYR A 30 12.38 2.76 -1.08
C TYR A 30 12.45 1.52 -0.18
N SER A 31 13.41 1.48 0.76
CA SER A 31 13.55 0.38 1.73
C SER A 31 12.30 0.21 2.59
N GLU A 32 11.77 1.31 3.15
CA GLU A 32 10.53 1.26 3.93
C GLU A 32 9.35 0.70 3.12
N GLN A 33 9.21 1.10 1.85
CA GLN A 33 8.15 0.56 0.99
C GLN A 33 8.36 -0.92 0.64
N GLN A 34 9.60 -1.40 0.59
CA GLN A 34 9.86 -2.83 0.42
C GLN A 34 9.42 -3.62 1.64
N GLU A 35 9.67 -3.10 2.84
CA GLU A 35 9.20 -3.71 4.09
C GLU A 35 7.68 -3.74 4.19
N VAL A 36 6.99 -2.68 3.75
CA VAL A 36 5.51 -2.67 3.65
C VAL A 36 5.02 -3.77 2.71
N LEU A 37 5.69 -3.98 1.57
CA LEU A 37 5.33 -5.07 0.66
C LEU A 37 5.53 -6.44 1.31
N ARG A 38 6.66 -6.65 2.00
CA ARG A 38 6.91 -7.89 2.76
C ARG A 38 5.87 -8.13 3.84
N LEU A 39 5.49 -7.09 4.59
CA LEU A 39 4.45 -7.13 5.63
C LEU A 39 3.09 -7.56 5.04
N LEU A 40 2.70 -7.01 3.89
CA LEU A 40 1.44 -7.39 3.23
C LEU A 40 1.46 -8.84 2.73
N LEU A 41 2.59 -9.33 2.22
CA LEU A 41 2.70 -10.70 1.71
C LEU A 41 2.85 -11.74 2.82
N GLY A 42 3.58 -11.41 3.89
CA GLY A 42 3.85 -12.29 5.02
C GLY A 42 2.70 -12.36 6.04
N HIS A 43 1.81 -11.37 6.07
CA HIS A 43 0.70 -11.33 7.02
C HIS A 43 -0.64 -11.16 6.30
N PRO A 44 -1.30 -12.26 5.90
CA PRO A 44 -2.62 -12.22 5.25
C PRO A 44 -3.66 -11.44 6.08
N SER A 45 -3.62 -11.53 7.40
CA SER A 45 -4.50 -10.78 8.30
C SER A 45 -4.36 -9.25 8.16
N VAL A 46 -3.21 -8.74 7.72
CA VAL A 46 -2.97 -7.31 7.45
C VAL A 46 -3.44 -6.95 6.04
N LEU A 47 -3.12 -7.80 5.06
CA LEU A 47 -3.49 -7.60 3.66
C LEU A 47 -5.01 -7.56 3.47
N PHE A 48 -5.72 -8.56 3.99
CA PHE A 48 -7.16 -8.71 3.84
C PHE A 48 -7.97 -7.85 4.83
N SER A 49 -7.32 -7.21 5.81
CA SER A 49 -7.98 -6.32 6.76
C SER A 49 -8.70 -5.17 6.05
N THR A 50 -9.93 -4.90 6.47
CA THR A 50 -10.71 -3.71 6.07
C THR A 50 -10.70 -2.61 7.13
N GLU A 51 -9.94 -2.82 8.19
CA GLU A 51 -9.83 -1.98 9.38
C GLU A 51 -8.43 -1.39 9.52
N ARG A 52 -8.36 -0.21 10.14
CA ARG A 52 -7.10 0.46 10.43
C ARG A 52 -6.33 -0.34 11.48
N LYS A 53 -5.01 -0.36 11.34
CA LYS A 53 -4.09 -0.97 12.29
C LYS A 53 -3.46 0.12 13.16
N ASP A 54 -3.20 -0.20 14.42
CA ASP A 54 -2.61 0.72 15.37
C ASP A 54 -1.13 0.97 15.07
N THR A 55 -0.79 2.21 14.69
CA THR A 55 0.57 2.61 14.34
C THR A 55 1.55 2.59 15.51
N SER A 56 1.07 2.58 16.76
CA SER A 56 1.93 2.45 17.93
C SER A 56 2.61 1.07 17.98
N SER A 57 1.90 0.03 17.54
CA SER A 57 2.38 -1.35 17.53
C SER A 57 3.37 -1.65 16.40
N ASN A 58 3.25 -0.95 15.27
CA ASN A 58 4.16 -1.06 14.15
C ASN A 58 4.08 0.20 13.28
N HIS A 59 5.19 0.92 13.15
CA HIS A 59 5.26 2.17 12.41
C HIS A 59 4.92 2.02 10.91
N LEU A 60 5.14 0.84 10.31
CA LEU A 60 4.80 0.55 8.91
C LEU A 60 3.28 0.55 8.68
N TYR A 61 2.47 0.40 9.73
CA TYR A 61 1.01 0.48 9.61
C TYR A 61 0.52 1.85 9.18
N LYS A 62 1.33 2.91 9.27
CA LYS A 62 0.99 4.21 8.66
C LYS A 62 0.76 4.06 7.15
N TYR A 63 1.62 3.30 6.47
CA TYR A 63 1.52 3.02 5.04
C TYR A 63 0.37 2.07 4.73
N VAL A 64 0.22 1.00 5.52
CA VAL A 64 -0.91 0.06 5.36
C VAL A 64 -2.26 0.76 5.50
N ASN A 65 -2.38 1.67 6.46
CA ASN A 65 -3.60 2.47 6.66
C ASN A 65 -3.84 3.43 5.49
N GLY A 66 -2.80 4.05 4.93
CA GLY A 66 -2.90 4.84 3.71
C GLY A 66 -3.43 4.01 2.54
N LEU A 67 -2.81 2.86 2.28
CA LEU A 67 -3.25 1.92 1.23
C LEU A 67 -4.69 1.47 1.46
N LEU A 68 -5.10 1.24 2.70
CA LEU A 68 -6.46 0.86 3.05
C LEU A 68 -7.47 1.95 2.67
N VAL A 69 -7.21 3.20 3.04
CA VAL A 69 -8.09 4.34 2.71
C VAL A 69 -8.24 4.47 1.20
N THR A 70 -7.12 4.45 0.46
CA THR A 70 -7.15 4.55 -1.00
C THR A 70 -7.83 3.33 -1.64
N ALA A 71 -7.54 2.12 -1.18
CA ALA A 71 -8.12 0.90 -1.73
C ALA A 71 -9.63 0.82 -1.51
N LYS A 72 -10.13 1.35 -0.38
CA LYS A 72 -11.56 1.38 -0.02
C LYS A 72 -12.39 2.30 -0.90
N ASN A 73 -11.79 3.36 -1.42
CA ASN A 73 -12.49 4.35 -2.23
C ASN A 73 -12.18 4.13 -3.72
N ASP A 74 -13.20 3.74 -4.50
CA ASP A 74 -13.04 3.46 -5.94
C ASP A 74 -12.50 4.67 -6.74
N LYS A 75 -12.93 5.89 -6.42
CA LYS A 75 -12.47 7.12 -7.08
C LYS A 75 -11.00 7.40 -6.74
N MET A 76 -10.64 7.36 -5.45
CA MET A 76 -9.25 7.57 -5.02
C MET A 76 -8.32 6.50 -5.60
N TYR A 77 -8.73 5.22 -5.55
CA TYR A 77 -7.94 4.13 -6.10
C TYR A 77 -7.59 4.35 -7.57
N ARG A 78 -8.58 4.70 -8.40
CA ARG A 78 -8.37 4.96 -9.84
C ARG A 78 -7.49 6.19 -10.05
N TYR A 79 -7.73 7.25 -9.30
CA TYR A 79 -6.95 8.48 -9.39
C TYR A 79 -5.48 8.26 -9.01
N THR A 80 -5.21 7.65 -7.86
CA THR A 80 -3.85 7.35 -7.40
C THR A 80 -3.12 6.40 -8.35
N LEU A 81 -3.81 5.42 -8.94
CA LEU A 81 -3.18 4.56 -9.95
C LEU A 81 -2.74 5.34 -11.19
N ARG A 82 -3.54 6.29 -11.67
CA ARG A 82 -3.17 7.13 -12.82
C ARG A 82 -1.97 8.01 -12.50
N LEU A 83 -1.95 8.61 -11.31
CA LEU A 83 -0.79 9.40 -10.85
C LEU A 83 0.49 8.57 -10.86
N LEU A 84 0.43 7.34 -10.32
CA LEU A 84 1.57 6.43 -10.30
C LEU A 84 1.92 5.82 -11.68
N GLU A 85 1.10 6.01 -12.71
CA GLU A 85 1.33 5.50 -14.07
C GLU A 85 1.91 6.55 -15.02
N ASN A 86 1.77 7.85 -14.68
CA ASN A 86 2.21 8.97 -15.51
C ASN A 86 3.51 9.62 -15.00
N GLU A 87 4.17 9.03 -14.00
CA GLU A 87 5.53 9.32 -13.53
C GLU A 87 6.48 8.20 -13.98
#